data_AF-A0A7X8ZCV0-F1
#
_entry.id   AF-A0A7X8ZCV0-F1
#
_cell.length_a   1.000
_cell.length_b   1.000
_cell.length_c   1.000
_cell.angle_alpha   90.00
_cell.angle_beta   90.00
_cell.angle_gamma   90.00
#
_symmetry.space_group_name_H-M   'P 1'
#
loop_
_entity.id
_entity.type
_entity.pdbx_description
1 polymer ?
#
loop_
_entity_poly.entity_id
_entity_poly.type
_entity_poly.pdbx_seq_one_letter_code
_entity_poly.pdbx_strand_id
1 'polypeptide(L)' 'ELILSGGIPNELWYSFSDIALFEQAVKNWLALKEISPALISAAGDQVPPGAEEVRIRRMGELVEEYGNY' A
#
# COMPACT_ATOMS: atom_id res chain seq x y z
N GLU A 1 -17.95 13.91 4.53
CA GLU A 1 -16.68 13.70 3.81
C GLU A 1 -16.46 12.20 3.69
N LEU A 2 -15.94 11.70 2.57
CA LEU A 2 -15.74 10.27 2.33
C LEU A 2 -14.30 9.88 2.67
N ILE A 3 -14.09 8.66 3.18
CA ILE A 3 -12.76 8.08 3.42
C ILE A 3 -12.42 7.16 2.25
N LEU A 4 -11.22 7.31 1.69
CA LEU A 4 -10.68 6.38 0.70
C LEU A 4 -10.21 5.11 1.42
N SER A 5 -11.03 4.06 1.29
CA SER A 5 -10.77 2.73 1.85
C SER A 5 -10.59 1.74 0.69
N GLY A 6 -9.33 1.44 0.40
CA GLY A 6 -8.87 0.50 -0.62
C GLY A 6 -7.40 0.20 -0.34
N GLY A 7 -6.59 -0.01 -1.38
CA GLY A 7 -5.17 -0.22 -1.16
C GLY A 7 -4.46 -0.99 -2.27
N ILE A 8 -3.44 -1.73 -1.86
CA ILE A 8 -2.50 -2.38 -2.78
C ILE A 8 -3.13 -3.64 -3.40
N PRO A 9 -3.12 -3.79 -4.73
CA PRO A 9 -3.62 -4.98 -5.42
C PRO A 9 -3.03 -6.30 -4.92
N ASN A 10 -3.85 -7.36 -4.86
CA ASN A 10 -3.51 -8.65 -4.27
C ASN A 10 -2.26 -9.30 -4.91
N GLU A 11 -2.13 -9.21 -6.23
CA GLU A 11 -1.03 -9.81 -6.99
C GLU A 11 0.35 -9.23 -6.61
N LEU A 12 0.41 -8.01 -6.09
CA LEU A 12 1.67 -7.36 -5.72
C LEU A 12 2.21 -7.83 -4.37
N TRP A 13 1.42 -8.58 -3.60
CA TRP A 13 1.83 -9.12 -2.30
C TRP A 13 2.65 -10.41 -2.41
N TYR A 14 2.72 -11.04 -3.58
CA TYR A 14 3.42 -12.30 -3.78
C TYR A 14 4.87 -12.13 -4.27
N SER A 15 5.69 -13.16 -4.03
CA SER A 15 7.11 -13.19 -4.41
C SER A 15 7.37 -13.19 -5.93
N PHE A 16 6.40 -13.60 -6.74
CA PHE A 16 6.53 -13.59 -8.20
C PHE A 16 6.40 -12.17 -8.78
N SER A 17 5.83 -11.22 -8.02
CA SER A 17 5.73 -9.83 -8.42
C SER A 17 6.99 -9.09 -8.05
N ASP A 18 7.47 -8.20 -8.91
CA ASP A 18 8.62 -7.35 -8.59
C ASP A 18 8.33 -6.50 -7.32
N ILE A 19 9.28 -6.45 -6.39
CA ILE A 19 9.16 -5.61 -5.19
C ILE A 19 9.09 -4.12 -5.55
N ALA A 20 9.78 -3.69 -6.62
CA ALA A 20 9.73 -2.30 -7.06
C ALA A 20 8.32 -1.88 -7.51
N LEU A 21 7.55 -2.80 -8.13
CA LEU A 21 6.15 -2.55 -8.50
C LEU A 21 5.26 -2.42 -7.27
N PHE A 22 5.50 -3.23 -6.25
CA PHE A 22 4.79 -3.11 -4.97
C PHE A 22 5.08 -1.76 -4.29
N GLU A 23 6.36 -1.37 -4.17
CA GLU A 23 6.73 -0.09 -3.58
C GLU A 23 6.12 1.10 -4.34
N GLN A 24 6.12 1.03 -5.67
CA GLN A 24 5.52 2.07 -6.51
C GLN A 24 4.01 2.15 -6.30
N ALA A 25 3.31 1.01 -6.18
CA ALA A 25 1.88 1.00 -5.88
C ALA A 25 1.59 1.63 -4.51
N VAL A 26 2.40 1.35 -3.49
CA VAL A 26 2.28 1.97 -2.15
C VAL A 26 2.47 3.48 -2.23
N LYS A 27 3.53 3.94 -2.92
CA LYS A 27 3.81 5.38 -3.09
C LYS A 27 2.70 6.09 -3.86
N ASN A 28 2.17 5.46 -4.91
CA ASN A 28 1.06 6.01 -5.69
C ASN A 28 -0.22 6.13 -4.85
N TRP A 29 -0.52 5.13 -4.02
CA TRP A 29 -1.66 5.18 -3.11
C TRP A 29 -1.50 6.31 -2.09
N LEU A 30 -0.33 6.42 -1.45
CA LEU A 30 -0.03 7.49 -0.49
C LEU A 30 -0.09 8.89 -1.13
N ALA A 31 0.30 9.03 -2.39
CA ALA A 31 0.22 10.31 -3.11
C ALA A 31 -1.21 10.83 -3.29
N LEU A 32 -2.25 9.99 -3.17
CA LEU A 32 -3.64 10.44 -3.20
C LEU A 32 -4.01 11.37 -2.04
N LYS A 33 -3.18 11.42 -0.99
CA LYS A 33 -3.30 12.36 0.12
C LYS A 33 -3.36 13.83 -0.32
N GLU A 34 -2.72 14.16 -1.44
CA GLU A 34 -2.73 15.50 -2.04
C GLU A 34 -4.10 15.88 -2.60
N ILE A 35 -4.96 14.89 -2.88
CA ILE A 35 -6.32 15.08 -3.39
C ILE A 35 -7.34 14.98 -2.24
N SER A 36 -7.17 13.99 -1.36
CA SER A 36 -8.04 13.79 -0.21
C SER A 36 -7.21 13.31 0.98
N PRO A 37 -7.20 14.07 2.10
CA PRO A 37 -6.37 13.69 3.21
C PRO A 37 -6.91 12.50 4.04
N ALA A 38 -8.17 12.13 3.81
CA ALA A 38 -8.86 11.04 4.49
C ALA A 38 -8.64 9.71 3.75
N LEU A 39 -7.47 9.10 3.94
CA LEU A 39 -7.03 7.87 3.28
C LEU A 39 -6.55 6.81 4.27
N ILE A 40 -6.92 5.55 4.02
CA ILE A 40 -6.42 4.38 4.77
C ILE A 40 -5.40 3.65 3.89
N SER A 41 -4.21 3.36 4.43
CA SER A 41 -3.23 2.50 3.78
C SER A 41 -3.45 1.05 4.18
N ALA A 42 -3.91 0.21 3.24
CA ALA A 42 -4.17 -1.21 3.46
C ALA A 42 -3.87 -2.05 2.21
N ALA A 43 -4.08 -3.36 2.29
CA ALA A 43 -4.33 -4.16 1.08
C ALA A 43 -5.64 -3.71 0.43
N GLY A 44 -5.80 -3.94 -0.88
CA GLY A 44 -7.03 -3.60 -1.60
C GLY A 44 -8.26 -4.36 -1.08
N ASP A 45 -8.03 -5.53 -0.48
CA ASP A 45 -8.98 -6.31 0.29
C ASP A 45 -8.24 -6.87 1.53
N GLN A 46 -8.13 -8.19 1.66
CA GLN A 46 -7.30 -8.84 2.68
C GLN A 46 -5.89 -9.09 2.15
N VAL A 47 -4.89 -9.08 3.05
CA VAL A 47 -3.55 -9.61 2.70
C VAL A 47 -3.73 -11.06 2.27
N PRO A 48 -3.37 -11.43 1.03
CA PRO A 48 -3.69 -12.75 0.53
C PRO A 48 -2.82 -13.84 1.18
N PRO A 49 -3.33 -15.08 1.29
CA PRO A 49 -2.51 -16.22 1.72
C PRO A 49 -1.27 -16.37 0.83
N GLY A 50 -0.10 -16.58 1.42
CA GLY A 50 1.17 -16.68 0.68
C GLY A 50 1.80 -15.35 0.30
N ALA A 51 1.25 -14.22 0.77
CA ALA A 51 1.94 -12.93 0.71
C ALA A 51 3.31 -13.00 1.40
N GLU A 52 4.29 -12.28 0.86
CA GLU A 52 5.59 -12.18 1.50
C GLU A 52 5.54 -11.21 2.68
N GLU A 53 5.92 -11.68 3.88
CA GLU A 53 5.98 -10.85 5.10
C GLU A 53 6.88 -9.61 4.93
N VAL A 54 7.93 -9.72 4.11
CA VAL A 54 8.82 -8.57 3.80
C VAL A 54 8.06 -7.40 3.20
N ARG A 55 6.99 -7.66 2.42
CA ARG A 55 6.16 -6.62 1.81
C ARG A 55 5.25 -5.93 2.82
N ILE A 56 4.75 -6.67 3.82
CA ILE A 56 3.99 -6.11 4.94
C ILE A 56 4.87 -5.13 5.72
N ARG A 57 6.09 -5.56 6.07
CA ARG A 57 7.07 -4.68 6.73
C ARG A 57 7.41 -3.47 5.87
N ARG A 58 7.69 -3.71 4.58
CA ARG A 58 8.08 -2.65 3.64
C ARG A 58 6.99 -1.61 3.44
N MET A 59 5.73 -2.02 3.39
CA MET A 59 4.60 -1.08 3.35
C MET A 59 4.56 -0.21 4.61
N GLY A 60 4.78 -0.78 5.79
CA GLY A 60 4.86 -0.01 7.03
C GLY A 60 5.94 1.08 6.98
N GLU A 61 7.14 0.71 6.56
CA GLU A 61 8.27 1.67 6.38
C GLU A 61 7.91 2.81 5.42
N LEU A 62 7.30 2.49 4.27
CA LEU A 62 6.89 3.49 3.28
C LEU A 62 5.78 4.40 3.81
N VAL A 63 4.84 3.87 4.59
CA VAL A 63 3.80 4.69 5.24
C VAL A 63 4.42 5.63 6.27
N GLU A 64 5.39 5.17 7.07
CA GLU A 64 6.11 6.04 8.01
C GLU A 64 6.90 7.14 7.31
N GLU A 65 7.56 6.83 6.18
CA GLU A 65 8.38 7.77 5.43
C GLU A 65 7.55 8.78 4.63
N TYR A 66 6.52 8.31 3.91
CA TYR A 66 5.77 9.11 2.93
C TYR A 66 4.35 9.46 3.34
N GLY A 67 3.81 8.87 4.41
CA GLY A 67 2.41 9.03 4.84
C GLY A 67 2.11 10.29 5.65
N ASN A 68 3.14 11.04 6.08
CA ASN A 68 2.96 12.27 6.87
C ASN A 68 2.51 13.46 5.98
N TYR A 69 1.78 14.42 6.57
CA TYR A 69 1.47 15.73 5.97
C TYR A 69 2.47 16.78 6.42
#